data_AF-A0A9D9LDU9-F1
#
_entry.id   AF-A0A9D9LDU9-F1
#
_cell.length_a   1.000
_cell.length_b   1.000
_cell.length_c   1.000
_cell.angle_alpha   90.00
_cell.angle_beta   90.00
_cell.angle_gamma   90.00
#
_symmetry.space_group_name_H-M   'P 1'
#
loop_
_entity.id
_entity.type
_entity.pdbx_description
1 polymer ?
#
loop_
_entity_poly.entity_id
_entity_poly.type
_entity_poly.pdbx_seq_one_letter_code
_entity_poly.pdbx_strand_id
1 'polypeptide(L)' 'WNIARPALFLIDREGIIRYVFVADVQTEFPEHEEIVEELGKLGA' A
#
# COMPACT_ATOMS: atom_id res chain seq x y z
N TRP A 1 -6.26 -23.68 0.19
CA TRP A 1 -6.38 -22.78 -0.98
C TRP A 1 -5.33 -21.69 -0.87
N ASN A 2 -4.62 -21.35 -1.95
CA ASN A 2 -3.70 -20.21 -2.02
C ASN A 2 -4.47 -19.02 -2.60
N ILE A 3 -5.31 -18.36 -1.78
CA ILE A 3 -5.92 -17.09 -2.18
C ILE A 3 -4.92 -16.00 -1.83
N ALA A 4 -4.52 -15.20 -2.81
CA ALA A 4 -3.65 -14.06 -2.56
C ALA A 4 -4.34 -13.11 -1.56
N ARG A 5 -3.59 -12.63 -0.58
CA ARG A 5 -4.07 -11.59 0.33
C ARG A 5 -4.12 -10.27 -0.46
N PRO A 6 -5.19 -9.45 -0.33
CA PRO A 6 -5.16 -8.09 -0.81
C PRO A 6 -3.94 -7.37 -0.25
N ALA A 7 -3.21 -6.68 -1.11
CA ALA A 7 -2.00 -5.97 -0.73
C ALA A 7 -1.84 -4.72 -1.59
N LEU A 8 -1.24 -3.68 -1.00
CA LEU A 8 -0.93 -2.43 -1.66
C LEU A 8 0.51 -2.05 -1.34
N PHE A 9 1.26 -1.64 -2.36
CA PHE A 9 2.64 -1.21 -2.23
C PHE A 9 2.79 0.14 -2.91
N LEU A 10 3.42 1.10 -2.22
CA LEU A 10 3.89 2.32 -2.88
C LEU A 10 5.39 2.22 -3.10
N ILE A 11 5.78 2.42 -4.36
CA ILE A 11 7.14 2.26 -4.85
C ILE A 11 7.58 3.61 -5.41
N ASP A 12 8.73 4.10 -4.97
CA ASP A 12 9.29 5.34 -5.47
C ASP A 12 9.97 5.16 -6.85
N ARG A 13 10.53 6.26 -7.38
CA ARG A 13 11.21 6.25 -8.70
C ARG A 13 12.53 5.48 -8.70
N GLU A 14 13.12 5.22 -7.54
CA GLU A 14 14.33 4.40 -7.40
C GLU A 14 14.00 2.90 -7.28
N GLY A 15 12.70 2.56 -7.28
CA GLY A 15 12.23 1.18 -7.13
C GLY A 15 12.18 0.74 -5.66
N ILE A 16 12.30 1.66 -4.70
CA ILE A 16 12.27 1.35 -3.27
C ILE A 16 10.81 1.35 -2.78
N ILE A 17 10.44 0.30 -2.06
CA ILE A 17 9.14 0.21 -1.38
C ILE A 17 9.15 1.18 -0.19
N ARG A 18 8.24 2.14 -0.19
CA ARG A 18 8.10 3.14 0.88
C ARG A 18 6.88 2.92 1.76
N TYR A 19 5.90 2.17 1.26
CA TYR A 19 4.70 1.78 2.00
C TYR A 19 4.29 0.36 1.65
N VAL A 20 3.85 -0.38 2.66
CA VAL A 20 3.35 -1.76 2.53
C VAL A 20 2.07 -1.90 3.32
N PHE A 21 1.04 -2.40 2.66
CA PHE A 21 -0.18 -2.88 3.29
C PHE A 21 -0.45 -4.32 2.83
N VAL A 22 -0.79 -5.19 3.77
CA VAL A 22 -1.20 -6.59 3.50
C VAL A 22 -2.39 -6.91 4.39
N ALA A 23 -3.56 -7.08 3.79
CA ALA A 23 -4.82 -7.29 4.48
C ALA A 23 -4.89 -8.66 5.19
N ASP A 24 -5.40 -8.72 6.40
CA ASP A 24 -5.70 -9.97 7.12
C ASP A 24 -6.96 -10.66 6.58
N VAL A 25 -7.91 -9.89 6.02
CA VAL A 25 -9.11 -10.42 5.37
C VAL A 25 -9.30 -9.91 3.95
N GLN A 26 -10.09 -10.63 3.14
CA GLN A 26 -10.20 -10.36 1.69
C GLN A 26 -10.91 -9.04 1.34
N THR A 27 -11.60 -8.42 2.29
CA THR A 27 -12.39 -7.20 2.10
C THR A 27 -11.79 -5.99 2.82
N GLU A 28 -10.58 -6.13 3.35
CA GLU A 28 -9.87 -5.08 4.06
C GLU A 28 -8.91 -4.37 3.10
N PHE A 29 -8.93 -3.05 3.14
CA PHE A 29 -8.16 -2.15 2.29
C PHE A 29 -7.68 -0.97 3.15
N PRO A 30 -6.55 -0.33 2.81
CA PRO A 30 -6.12 0.87 3.50
C PRO A 30 -7.07 2.02 3.20
N GLU A 31 -7.20 2.94 4.15
CA GLU A 31 -8.08 4.10 3.99
C GLU A 31 -7.53 5.07 2.93
N HIS A 32 -8.43 5.75 2.22
CA HIS A 32 -8.01 6.66 1.14
C HIS A 32 -7.09 7.78 1.65
N GLU A 33 -7.41 8.35 2.82
CA GLU A 33 -6.65 9.44 3.42
C GLU A 33 -5.22 9.03 3.80
N GLU A 34 -5.05 7.80 4.30
CA GLU A 34 -3.74 7.21 4.59
C GLU A 34 -2.87 7.15 3.32
N ILE A 35 -3.44 6.65 2.22
CA ILE A 35 -2.72 6.53 0.95
C ILE A 35 -2.35 7.90 0.37
N VAL A 36 -3.23 8.89 0.49
CA VAL A 36 -2.93 10.26 0.05
C VAL A 36 -1.79 10.88 0.86
N GLU A 37 -1.75 10.65 2.18
CA GLU A 37 -0.65 11.12 3.04
C GLU A 37 0.69 10.48 2.64
N GLU A 38 0.72 9.16 2.43
CA GLU A 38 1.92 8.42 2.03
C GLU A 38 2.42 8.83 0.63
N LEU A 39 1.50 9.10 -0.30
CA LEU A 39 1.85 9.67 -1.61
C LEU A 39 2.44 11.07 -1.49
N GLY A 40 1.97 11.90 -0.55
CA GLY A 40 2.55 13.20 -0.25
C GLY A 40 4.02 13.11 0.18
N LYS A 41 4.38 12.08 0.95
CA LYS A 41 5.76 11.81 1.39
C LYS A 41 6.68 11.38 0.23
N LEU A 42 6.12 10.79 -0.82
CA LEU A 42 6.85 10.32 -2.01
C LEU A 42 7.13 11.41 -3.05
N GLY A 43 6.31 12.47 -3.07
CA GLY A 43 6.44 13.58 -4.01
C GLY A 43 7.34 14.73 -3.52
N ALA A 44 7.84 14.66 -2.28
CA ALA A 44 8.67 15.69 -1.64
C ALA A 44 10.17 15.53 -1.93
#